data_AF-A0A7C5HL00-F1
#
_entry.id   AF-A0A7C5HL00-F1
#
_cell.length_a   1.000
_cell.length_b   1.000
_cell.length_c   1.000
_cell.angle_alpha   90.00
_cell.angle_beta   90.00
_cell.angle_gamma   90.00
#
_symmetry.space_group_name_H-M   'P 1'
#
loop_
_entity.id
_entity.type
_entity.pdbx_description
1 polymer ?
#
loop_
_entity_poly.entity_id
_entity_poly.type
_entity_poly.pdbx_seq_one_letter_code
_entity_poly.pdbx_strand_id
1 'polypeptide(L)'
;MLTIIRDLIVIAFLTVLPFLELRASIPYGIILGYPWWVVLVMCLIFNIIIAPLTYLFWNKLIHLLRWIKFIDKLYNRTIERVQRKSRKYVEKYGELGLALFIGIPLPGSGVWSGSLAANIFGLRFRKYMVASIIGVLIAGMIVTIIMVSGTEVFSLFVKIR
;
A
#
# COMPACT_ATOMS: atom_id res chain seq x y z
N MET A 1 2.41 -17.16 -25.11
CA MET A 1 3.64 -16.68 -24.43
C MET A 1 3.70 -15.16 -24.36
N LEU A 2 3.63 -14.44 -25.49
CA LEU A 2 3.61 -12.96 -25.51
C LEU A 2 2.46 -12.34 -24.69
N THR A 3 1.28 -12.96 -24.72
CA THR A 3 0.11 -12.53 -23.93
C THR A 3 0.33 -12.63 -22.42
N ILE A 4 0.87 -13.75 -21.96
CA ILE A 4 1.15 -14.00 -20.53
C ILE A 4 2.15 -12.97 -19.99
N ILE A 5 3.25 -12.74 -20.72
CA ILE A 5 4.28 -11.78 -20.32
C ILE A 5 3.67 -10.38 -20.22
N ARG A 6 2.86 -9.98 -21.21
CA ARG A 6 2.18 -8.69 -21.20
C ARG A 6 1.26 -8.54 -19.98
N ASP A 7 0.46 -9.54 -19.66
CA ASP A 7 -0.49 -9.46 -18.55
C ASP A 7 0.23 -9.38 -17.19
N LEU A 8 1.32 -10.15 -17.01
CA LEU A 8 2.16 -10.05 -15.80
C LEU A 8 2.81 -8.67 -15.64
N ILE A 9 3.25 -8.06 -16.74
CA ILE A 9 3.76 -6.69 -16.74
C ILE A 9 2.67 -5.70 -16.31
N VAL A 10 1.45 -5.84 -16.82
CA VAL A 10 0.33 -4.97 -16.44
C VAL A 10 -0.01 -5.13 -14.95
N ILE A 11 -0.08 -6.36 -14.44
CA ILE A 11 -0.33 -6.62 -13.01
C ILE A 11 0.79 -6.00 -12.15
N ALA A 12 2.05 -6.16 -12.54
CA ALA A 12 3.17 -5.54 -11.84
C ALA A 12 3.09 -4.00 -11.86
N PHE A 13 2.75 -3.41 -12.99
CA PHE A 13 2.60 -1.96 -13.13
C PHE A 13 1.45 -1.41 -12.27
N LEU A 14 0.28 -2.07 -12.29
CA LEU A 14 -0.84 -1.74 -11.41
C LEU A 14 -0.47 -1.81 -9.93
N THR A 15 0.37 -2.78 -9.54
CA THR A 15 0.83 -2.95 -8.16
C THR A 15 1.73 -1.80 -7.68
N VAL A 16 2.47 -1.18 -8.60
CA VAL A 16 3.40 -0.08 -8.29
C VAL A 16 2.70 1.28 -8.30
N LEU A 17 1.65 1.43 -9.11
CA LEU A 17 0.92 2.70 -9.24
C LEU A 17 0.28 3.13 -7.92
N PRO A 18 0.37 4.44 -7.57
CA PRO A 18 -0.35 4.98 -6.43
C PRO A 18 -1.85 4.79 -6.59
N PHE A 19 -2.57 4.73 -5.47
CA PHE A 19 -4.02 4.46 -5.35
C PHE A 19 -4.46 3.04 -5.74
N LEU A 20 -3.84 2.43 -6.75
CA LEU A 20 -4.20 1.11 -7.25
C LEU A 20 -3.58 0.01 -6.39
N GLU A 21 -2.25 -0.03 -6.34
CA GLU A 21 -1.46 -1.00 -5.56
C GLU A 21 -2.00 -2.45 -5.71
N LEU A 22 -1.79 -3.29 -4.68
CA LEU A 22 -2.28 -4.66 -4.63
C LEU A 22 -3.82 -4.79 -4.67
N ARG A 23 -4.57 -3.72 -4.35
CA ARG A 23 -6.04 -3.77 -4.30
C ARG A 23 -6.66 -3.86 -5.69
N ALA A 24 -6.01 -3.26 -6.68
CA ALA A 24 -6.44 -3.35 -8.08
C ALA A 24 -5.77 -4.52 -8.80
N SER A 25 -4.47 -4.76 -8.54
CA SER A 25 -3.72 -5.76 -9.27
C SER A 25 -4.11 -7.20 -8.94
N ILE A 26 -4.50 -7.49 -7.69
CA ILE A 26 -4.98 -8.83 -7.29
C ILE A 26 -6.30 -9.17 -8.01
N PRO A 27 -7.38 -8.37 -7.90
CA PRO A 27 -8.61 -8.64 -8.65
C PRO A 27 -8.38 -8.74 -10.14
N TYR A 28 -7.58 -7.84 -10.71
CA TYR A 28 -7.28 -7.86 -12.14
C TYR A 28 -6.62 -9.18 -12.57
N GLY A 29 -5.60 -9.64 -11.86
CA GLY A 29 -4.93 -10.91 -12.16
C GLY A 29 -5.83 -12.13 -12.02
N ILE A 30 -6.68 -12.17 -10.99
CA ILE A 30 -7.63 -13.28 -10.77
C ILE A 30 -8.70 -13.30 -11.86
N ILE A 31 -9.25 -12.14 -12.25
CA ILE A 31 -10.26 -12.02 -13.31
C ILE A 31 -9.70 -12.46 -14.67
N LEU A 32 -8.41 -12.22 -14.94
CA LEU A 32 -7.73 -12.73 -16.13
C LEU A 32 -7.53 -14.27 -16.12
N GLY A 33 -7.89 -14.95 -15.04
CA GLY A 33 -7.82 -16.41 -14.92
C GLY A 33 -6.46 -16.93 -14.44
N TYR A 34 -5.56 -16.08 -13.95
CA TYR A 34 -4.31 -16.53 -13.36
C TYR A 34 -4.54 -17.18 -11.99
N PRO A 35 -3.75 -18.20 -11.60
CA PRO A 35 -3.86 -18.80 -10.27
C PRO A 35 -3.69 -17.74 -9.18
N TRP A 36 -4.65 -17.65 -8.26
CA TRP A 36 -4.70 -16.60 -7.23
C TRP A 36 -3.41 -16.52 -6.41
N TRP A 37 -2.75 -17.65 -6.14
CA TRP A 37 -1.52 -17.69 -5.34
C TRP A 37 -0.33 -17.09 -6.09
N VAL A 38 -0.26 -17.25 -7.41
CA VAL A 38 0.78 -16.62 -8.25
C VAL A 38 0.59 -15.10 -8.23
N VAL A 39 -0.65 -14.65 -8.44
CA VAL A 39 -1.00 -13.23 -8.43
C VAL A 39 -0.71 -12.62 -7.06
N LEU A 40 -1.12 -13.27 -5.97
CA LEU A 40 -0.89 -12.82 -4.60
C LEU A 40 0.61 -12.67 -4.31
N VAL A 41 1.42 -13.72 -4.52
CA VAL A 41 2.86 -13.69 -4.23
C VAL A 41 3.55 -12.61 -5.04
N MET A 42 3.23 -12.49 -6.33
CA MET A 42 3.80 -11.45 -7.18
C MET A 42 3.43 -10.05 -6.65
N CYS A 43 2.16 -9.79 -6.40
CA CYS A 43 1.70 -8.48 -5.93
C CYS A 43 2.31 -8.13 -4.56
N LEU A 44 2.42 -9.09 -3.63
CA LEU A 44 3.08 -8.88 -2.33
C LEU A 44 4.54 -8.47 -2.51
N ILE A 45 5.30 -9.17 -3.36
CA ILE A 45 6.72 -8.88 -3.59
C ILE A 45 6.88 -7.47 -4.16
N PHE A 46 6.15 -7.12 -5.22
CA PHE A 46 6.25 -5.79 -5.83
C PHE A 46 5.83 -4.69 -4.87
N ASN A 47 4.80 -4.91 -4.04
CA ASN A 47 4.32 -3.91 -3.09
C ASN A 47 5.26 -3.76 -1.86
N ILE A 48 5.95 -4.83 -1.44
CA ILE A 48 7.02 -4.74 -0.44
C ILE A 48 8.24 -4.01 -1.01
N ILE A 49 8.58 -4.23 -2.29
CA ILE A 49 9.68 -3.53 -2.97
C ILE A 49 9.38 -2.05 -3.16
N ILE A 50 8.13 -1.67 -3.46
CA ILE A 50 7.76 -0.25 -3.63
C ILE A 50 7.76 0.49 -2.28
N ALA A 51 7.55 -0.20 -1.16
CA ALA A 51 7.52 0.42 0.18
C ALA A 51 8.76 1.25 0.55
N PRO A 52 10.00 0.75 0.45
CA PRO A 52 11.18 1.57 0.73
C PRO A 52 11.31 2.72 -0.27
N LEU A 53 10.91 2.52 -1.53
CA LEU A 53 10.98 3.54 -2.57
C LEU A 53 10.03 4.71 -2.31
N THR A 54 8.78 4.44 -1.90
CA THR A 54 7.80 5.49 -1.58
C THR A 54 8.22 6.29 -0.34
N TYR A 55 8.77 5.64 0.69
CA TYR A 55 9.29 6.33 1.87
C TYR A 55 10.44 7.27 1.52
N LEU A 56 11.40 6.81 0.71
CA LEU A 56 12.52 7.64 0.26
C LEU A 56 12.05 8.75 -0.68
N PHE A 57 11.08 8.46 -1.56
CA PHE A 57 10.47 9.44 -2.45
C PHE A 57 9.86 10.60 -1.66
N TRP A 58 9.01 10.31 -0.65
CA TRP A 58 8.41 11.36 0.17
C TRP A 58 9.43 12.15 0.98
N ASN A 59 10.44 11.49 1.57
CA ASN A 59 11.52 12.20 2.26
C ASN A 59 12.23 13.19 1.34
N LYS A 60 12.62 12.74 0.13
CA LYS A 60 13.30 13.59 -0.86
C LYS A 60 12.40 14.70 -1.38
N LEU A 61 11.15 14.39 -1.71
CA LEU A 61 10.20 15.35 -2.22
C LEU A 61 9.91 16.45 -1.19
N ILE A 62 9.67 16.08 0.07
CA ILE A 62 9.47 17.04 1.16
C ILE A 62 10.72 17.90 1.34
N HIS A 63 11.92 17.31 1.35
CA HIS A 63 13.16 18.07 1.46
C HIS A 63 13.33 19.08 0.32
N LEU A 64 13.01 18.68 -0.92
CA LEU A 64 13.06 19.57 -2.08
C LEU A 64 12.02 20.71 -1.97
N LEU A 65 10.79 20.40 -1.59
CA LEU A 65 9.73 21.41 -1.42
C LEU A 65 10.08 22.43 -0.33
N ARG A 66 10.81 22.02 0.70
CA ARG A 66 11.29 22.90 1.77
C ARG A 66 12.35 23.91 1.33
N TRP A 67 12.86 23.86 0.10
CA TRP A 67 13.68 24.94 -0.44
C TRP A 67 12.86 26.23 -0.67
N ILE A 68 11.54 26.11 -0.79
CA ILE A 68 10.63 27.25 -0.87
C ILE A 68 10.36 27.74 0.56
N LYS A 69 10.84 28.95 0.91
CA LYS A 69 10.74 29.53 2.27
C LYS A 69 9.31 29.52 2.85
N PHE A 70 8.30 29.75 1.99
CA PHE A 70 6.90 29.69 2.41
C PHE A 70 6.49 28.28 2.85
N ILE A 71 6.86 27.26 2.08
CA ILE A 71 6.57 25.86 2.39
C ILE A 71 7.33 25.43 3.65
N ASP A 72 8.60 25.79 3.80
CA ASP A 72 9.37 25.44 5.00
C ASP A 72 8.74 26.01 6.28
N LYS A 73 8.32 27.29 6.24
CA LYS A 73 7.63 27.92 7.37
C LYS A 73 6.31 27.22 7.71
N LEU A 74 5.53 26.83 6.70
CA LEU A 74 4.27 26.11 6.89
C LEU A 74 4.52 24.68 7.42
N TYR A 75 5.52 24.00 6.86
CA TYR A 75 5.94 22.66 7.24
C TYR A 75 6.35 22.62 8.70
N ASN A 76 7.29 23.47 9.13
CA ASN A 76 7.75 23.51 10.52
C ASN A 76 6.58 23.81 11.48
N ARG A 77 5.73 24.79 11.17
CA ARG A 77 4.56 25.12 12.01
C ARG A 77 3.55 23.97 12.13
N THR A 78 3.30 23.26 11.04
CA THR A 78 2.27 22.22 10.98
C THR A 78 2.81 20.90 11.53
N ILE A 79 3.94 20.44 11.02
CA ILE A 79 4.51 19.13 11.35
C ILE A 79 5.01 19.08 12.79
N GLU A 80 5.66 20.13 13.31
CA GLU A 80 6.04 20.14 14.73
C GLU A 80 4.83 20.03 15.65
N ARG A 81 3.72 20.68 15.30
CA ARG A 81 2.48 20.62 16.09
C ARG A 81 1.86 19.23 16.00
N VAL A 82 1.81 18.64 14.80
CA VAL A 82 1.30 17.29 14.58
C VAL A 82 2.13 16.28 15.38
N GLN A 83 3.46 16.27 15.21
CA GLN A 83 4.35 15.35 15.89
C GLN A 83 4.31 15.51 17.40
N ARG A 84 4.27 16.74 17.94
CA ARG A 84 4.13 16.97 19.38
C ARG A 84 2.82 16.41 19.93
N LYS A 85 1.69 16.63 19.25
CA LYS A 85 0.37 16.13 19.68
C LYS A 85 0.26 14.61 19.52
N SER A 86 0.82 14.04 18.46
CA SER A 86 0.72 12.62 18.15
C SER A 86 1.79 11.77 18.84
N ARG A 87 2.82 12.36 19.46
CA ARG A 87 4.00 11.64 19.99
C ARG A 87 3.65 10.43 20.84
N LYS A 88 2.79 10.60 21.86
CA LYS A 88 2.37 9.52 22.76
C LYS A 88 1.68 8.37 22.00
N TYR A 89 0.88 8.70 21.00
CA TYR A 89 0.18 7.72 20.16
C TYR A 89 1.12 7.03 19.17
N VAL A 90 2.05 7.77 18.58
CA VAL A 90 3.06 7.23 17.64
C VAL A 90 4.04 6.31 18.36
N GLU A 91 4.47 6.67 19.57
CA GLU A 91 5.35 5.82 20.38
C GLU A 91 4.66 4.49 20.76
N LYS A 92 3.36 4.52 21.09
CA LYS A 92 2.60 3.34 21.51
C LYS A 92 2.06 2.50 20.35
N TYR A 93 1.58 3.15 19.29
CA TYR A 93 0.81 2.52 18.22
C TYR A 93 1.35 2.81 16.81
N GLY A 94 2.47 3.50 16.64
CA GLY A 94 2.92 3.94 15.32
C GLY A 94 3.04 2.81 14.31
N GLU A 95 3.67 1.70 14.70
CA GLU A 95 3.85 0.53 13.82
C GLU A 95 2.52 -0.19 13.57
N LEU A 96 1.80 -0.53 14.63
CA LEU A 96 0.54 -1.28 14.53
C LEU A 96 -0.55 -0.47 13.81
N GLY A 97 -0.72 0.80 14.18
CA GLY A 97 -1.70 1.69 13.57
C GLY A 97 -1.40 1.94 12.09
N LEU A 98 -0.12 2.08 11.72
CA LEU A 98 0.25 2.19 10.32
C LEU A 98 0.06 0.87 9.57
N ALA A 99 0.38 -0.27 10.19
CA ALA A 99 0.15 -1.58 9.59
C ALA A 99 -1.34 -1.81 9.31
N LEU A 100 -2.21 -1.48 10.28
CA LEU A 100 -3.66 -1.55 10.10
C LEU A 100 -4.13 -0.58 9.02
N PHE A 101 -3.62 0.66 8.99
CA PHE A 101 -3.95 1.63 7.94
C PHE A 101 -3.59 1.09 6.55
N ILE A 102 -2.38 0.55 6.36
CA ILE A 102 -1.95 -0.04 5.09
C ILE A 102 -2.72 -1.34 4.80
N GLY A 103 -3.11 -2.08 5.84
CA GLY A 103 -3.84 -3.35 5.76
C GLY A 103 -5.29 -3.21 5.33
N ILE A 104 -5.88 -2.03 5.46
CA ILE A 104 -7.23 -1.77 4.95
C ILE A 104 -7.18 -1.79 3.41
N PRO A 105 -8.01 -2.60 2.75
CA PRO A 105 -8.03 -2.68 1.28
C PRO A 105 -8.97 -1.62 0.68
N LEU A 106 -8.85 -0.35 1.10
CA LEU A 106 -9.65 0.75 0.58
C LEU A 106 -8.83 1.71 -0.30
N PRO A 107 -9.45 2.40 -1.27
CA PRO A 107 -8.77 3.43 -2.04
C PRO A 107 -8.21 4.52 -1.13
N GLY A 108 -6.98 4.94 -1.39
CA GLY A 108 -6.28 5.96 -0.59
C GLY A 108 -5.54 5.43 0.64
N SER A 109 -5.78 4.18 1.05
CA SER A 109 -4.92 3.47 2.00
C SER A 109 -3.90 2.61 1.27
N GLY A 110 -2.69 2.49 1.81
CA GLY A 110 -1.63 1.72 1.18
C GLY A 110 -0.23 2.21 1.46
N VAL A 111 0.71 1.63 0.75
CA VAL A 111 2.14 1.91 0.92
C VAL A 111 2.49 3.33 0.50
N TRP A 112 1.84 3.88 -0.54
CA TRP A 112 2.03 5.26 -0.97
C TRP A 112 1.55 6.29 0.05
N SER A 113 0.34 6.13 0.60
CA SER A 113 -0.19 7.04 1.63
C SER A 113 0.39 6.76 3.02
N GLY A 114 0.69 5.49 3.32
CA GLY A 114 1.31 5.07 4.56
C GLY A 114 2.74 5.58 4.71
N SER A 115 3.53 5.62 3.63
CA SER A 115 4.84 6.26 3.64
C SER A 115 4.78 7.77 3.86
N LEU A 116 3.79 8.45 3.27
CA LEU A 116 3.55 9.87 3.55
C LEU A 116 3.16 10.08 5.02
N ALA A 117 2.25 9.27 5.55
CA ALA A 117 1.87 9.32 6.96
C ALA A 117 3.07 9.07 7.88
N ALA A 118 3.91 8.07 7.56
CA ALA A 118 5.13 7.78 8.31
C ALA A 118 6.10 8.98 8.33
N ASN A 119 6.24 9.68 7.20
CA ASN A 119 7.03 10.91 7.11
C ASN A 119 6.46 12.04 7.98
N ILE A 120 5.15 12.29 7.89
CA ILE A 120 4.46 13.33 8.68
C ILE A 120 4.58 13.07 10.17
N PHE A 121 4.35 11.82 10.60
CA PHE A 121 4.40 11.42 12.00
C PHE A 121 5.82 11.14 12.52
N GLY A 122 6.85 11.25 11.68
CA GLY A 122 8.24 11.06 12.08
C GLY A 122 8.58 9.62 12.45
N LEU A 123 7.90 8.63 11.85
CA LEU A 123 8.25 7.22 12.03
C LEU A 123 9.60 6.90 11.39
N ARG A 124 10.43 6.18 12.14
CA ARG A 124 11.71 5.66 11.65
C ARG A 124 11.47 4.67 10.51
N PHE A 125 12.37 4.67 9.51
CA PHE A 125 12.32 3.79 8.35
C PHE A 125 12.07 2.31 8.71
N ARG A 126 12.77 1.76 9.71
CA ARG A 126 12.59 0.36 10.14
C ARG A 126 11.16 0.06 10.60
N LYS A 127 10.58 0.96 11.41
CA LYS A 127 9.20 0.85 11.91
C LYS A 127 8.19 0.92 10.77
N TYR A 128 8.41 1.85 9.83
CA TYR A 128 7.63 1.96 8.61
C TYR A 128 7.71 0.68 7.77
N MET A 129 8.89 0.09 7.59
CA MET A 129 9.07 -1.13 6.80
C MET A 129 8.33 -2.32 7.43
N VAL A 130 8.45 -2.51 8.75
CA VAL A 130 7.71 -3.56 9.47
C VAL A 130 6.20 -3.36 9.31
N ALA A 131 5.72 -2.13 9.53
CA ALA A 131 4.31 -1.81 9.36
C ALA A 131 3.81 -2.05 7.93
N SER A 132 4.61 -1.68 6.92
CA SER A 132 4.27 -1.86 5.51
C SER A 132 4.18 -3.31 5.13
N ILE A 133 5.14 -4.15 5.54
CA ILE A 133 5.11 -5.60 5.27
C ILE A 133 3.87 -6.22 5.89
N ILE A 134 3.60 -5.95 7.18
CA ILE A 134 2.42 -6.49 7.87
C ILE A 134 1.13 -6.02 7.21
N GLY A 135 1.02 -4.71 6.91
CA GLY A 135 -0.15 -4.15 6.25
C GLY A 135 -0.37 -4.74 4.85
N VAL A 136 0.67 -4.84 4.03
CA VAL A 136 0.59 -5.42 2.69
C VAL A 136 0.15 -6.88 2.72
N LEU A 137 0.64 -7.67 3.69
CA LEU A 137 0.18 -9.04 3.90
C LEU A 137 -1.30 -9.09 4.28
N ILE A 138 -1.74 -8.25 5.23
CA ILE A 138 -3.15 -8.17 5.64
C ILE A 138 -4.04 -7.80 4.45
N ALA A 139 -3.71 -6.72 3.74
CA ALA A 139 -4.50 -6.25 2.61
C ALA A 139 -4.53 -7.29 1.48
N GLY A 140 -3.39 -7.92 1.16
CA GLY A 140 -3.29 -8.96 0.15
C GLY A 140 -4.15 -10.18 0.47
N MET A 141 -4.13 -10.63 1.73
CA MET A 141 -4.99 -11.74 2.17
C MET A 141 -6.47 -11.37 2.08
N ILE A 142 -6.88 -10.20 2.60
CA ILE A 142 -8.29 -9.80 2.58
C ILE A 142 -8.81 -9.69 1.14
N VAL A 143 -8.09 -9.02 0.25
CA VAL A 143 -8.50 -8.85 -1.15
C VAL A 143 -8.59 -10.20 -1.86
N THR A 144 -7.62 -11.09 -1.63
CA THR A 144 -7.62 -12.43 -2.25
C THR A 144 -8.80 -13.26 -1.78
N ILE A 145 -9.09 -13.27 -0.47
CA ILE A 145 -10.23 -14.00 0.10
C ILE A 145 -11.54 -13.48 -0.51
N ILE A 146 -11.74 -12.16 -0.57
CA ILE A 146 -12.93 -11.55 -1.17
C ILE A 146 -13.09 -12.00 -2.63
N MET A 147 -11.99 -11.99 -3.40
CA MET A 147 -12.04 -12.37 -4.82
C MET A 147 -12.32 -13.85 -5.01
N VAL A 148 -11.62 -14.74 -4.30
CA VAL A 148 -11.79 -16.19 -4.44
C VAL A 148 -13.19 -16.61 -4.00
N SER A 149 -13.64 -16.20 -2.81
CA SER A 149 -14.99 -16.50 -2.33
C SER A 149 -16.06 -15.91 -3.23
N GLY A 150 -15.85 -14.71 -3.78
CA GLY A 150 -16.76 -14.08 -4.74
C GLY A 150 -16.91 -14.90 -6.03
N THR A 151 -15.79 -15.40 -6.58
CA THR A 151 -15.82 -16.24 -7.79
C THR A 151 -16.53 -17.58 -7.58
N GLU A 152 -16.33 -18.22 -6.42
CA GLU A 152 -17.00 -19.48 -6.08
C GLU A 152 -18.51 -19.29 -5.93
N VAL A 153 -18.93 -18.28 -5.16
CA VAL A 153 -20.35 -17.95 -4.96
C VAL A 153 -21.02 -17.65 -6.30
N PHE A 154 -20.38 -16.85 -7.17
CA PHE A 154 -20.92 -16.55 -8.50
C PHE A 154 -21.08 -17.82 -9.36
N SER A 155 -20.12 -18.75 -9.29
CA SER A 155 -20.18 -20.01 -10.03
C SER A 155 -21.35 -20.89 -9.61
N LEU A 156 -21.76 -20.86 -8.33
CA LEU A 156 -22.92 -21.58 -7.81
C LEU A 156 -24.23 -21.02 -8.39
N PHE A 157 -24.37 -19.71 -8.49
CA PHE A 157 -25.56 -19.08 -9.08
C PHE A 157 -25.69 -19.34 -10.59
N VAL A 158 -24.57 -19.34 -11.32
CA VAL A 158 -24.58 -19.59 -12.77
C VAL A 158 -24.86 -21.06 -13.10
N LYS A 159 -24.45 -22.01 -12.24
CA LYS A 159 -24.72 -23.45 -12.40
C LYS A 159 -26.17 -23.87 -12.11
N ILE A 160 -26.98 -23.00 -11.50
CA ILE A 160 -28.40 -23.28 -11.19
C ILE A 160 -29.31 -23.05 -12.42
N ARG A 161 -28.74 -22.79 -13.61
CA ARG A 161 -29.49 -22.66 -14.87
C ARG A 161 -29.15 -23.77 -15.86
#